data_AF-A0A8H7W5H0-F1
#
_entry.id   AF-A0A8H7W5H0-F1
#
_cell.length_a   1.000
_cell.length_b   1.000
_cell.length_c   1.000
_cell.angle_alpha   90.00
_cell.angle_beta   90.00
_cell.angle_gamma   90.00
#
_symmetry.space_group_name_H-M   'P 1'
#
loop_
_entity.id
_entity.type
_entity.pdbx_description
1 polymer ?
#
loop_
_entity_poly.entity_id
_entity_poly.type
_entity_poly.pdbx_seq_one_letter_code
_entity_poly.pdbx_strand_id
1 'polypeptide(L)'
;MFQLLLAILTGIVIRGALAINFPYEAIKLTEDDIDKFPALNFAVANSEPAEGPKCKSLPGSPDWPIEAEWSQFNDSLEGALLKPSLQASSCYPGPTFDSAKCNFVISPPGNTRFFLDDAATTLTQWPAGDTCVASRDPQGDCTQGGFPTYVVNVTTVKHVQAGVNFARNKNVRLVIKNTGHDFGGRSLGAGSISIWTHHLKSFEFVPEFAVGEYTGMAVRIGAGVEASELFNYMARHNITVVAPGGSTVGVGGGWFAVGGHGALTSLHGLGADQVLSIQVVTADGRLVTADPFTNEDLFFALRGGGGSTYGIVTSVVMKAYPPINMTSTSLNFNLVRIPPNSSTPLPPTSITDPEIFWQAFNLYSRFSEKVVNSGGICFNYIRPQGNNTFTFTTSSQFAGLVPSQVVQFMQPLYDDFNRIGLNLTNPRSLTSSPYGSRRPVSGTTPINTRYRSRYFLRKNWQDDELFNKTMNAIRKSVEAGYVFHGIPHGPKIEIAGWPGRDNAVNPAWRNAVMHASLMTVQPIGLTAQEAEKEEADIQKYMKLWREAMPESGAYMNEGDPSEPNWQHTFYGKHYERLLDIKRARDPWSVFWARTTVGSEKWEVVTGDGYPSGQNGRLCRTGS
;
A
#
# COMPACT_ATOMS: atom_id res chain seq x y z
N MET A 1 33.72 -28.39 -58.48
CA MET A 1 33.43 -27.07 -59.05
C MET A 1 32.54 -26.34 -58.05
N PHE A 2 33.14 -25.41 -57.31
CA PHE A 2 32.56 -24.25 -56.61
C PHE A 2 31.38 -24.39 -55.62
N GLN A 3 31.69 -23.99 -54.37
CA GLN A 3 30.88 -23.22 -53.40
C GLN A 3 29.72 -23.96 -52.70
N LEU A 4 29.53 -23.88 -51.37
CA LEU A 4 29.71 -22.74 -50.48
C LEU A 4 29.93 -23.23 -49.03
N LEU A 5 31.03 -22.82 -48.38
CA LEU A 5 31.15 -22.82 -46.92
C LEU A 5 30.17 -21.79 -46.37
N LEU A 6 29.27 -22.19 -45.47
CA LEU A 6 28.61 -21.24 -44.55
C LEU A 6 29.12 -21.52 -43.15
N ALA A 7 29.94 -20.59 -42.68
CA ALA A 7 30.53 -20.58 -41.35
C ALA A 7 29.45 -20.59 -40.28
N ILE A 8 29.61 -21.50 -39.32
CA ILE A 8 28.93 -21.49 -38.03
C ILE A 8 29.44 -20.26 -37.28
N LEU A 9 28.72 -19.14 -37.42
CA LEU A 9 28.83 -18.00 -36.51
C LEU A 9 27.91 -18.29 -35.33
N THR A 10 28.48 -18.94 -34.31
CA THR A 10 27.98 -18.91 -32.94
C THR A 10 27.94 -17.45 -32.47
N GLY A 11 26.82 -16.78 -32.74
CA GLY A 11 26.48 -15.50 -32.14
C GLY A 11 26.07 -15.70 -30.69
N ILE A 12 27.05 -15.89 -29.81
CA ILE A 12 26.88 -15.59 -28.38
C ILE A 12 26.83 -14.06 -28.28
N VAL A 13 25.64 -13.50 -28.47
CA VAL A 13 25.36 -12.09 -28.16
C VAL A 13 24.01 -12.01 -27.47
N ILE A 14 23.99 -12.31 -26.17
CA ILE A 14 23.11 -11.62 -25.22
C ILE A 14 23.96 -11.29 -23.98
N ARG A 15 24.89 -10.36 -24.13
CA ARG A 15 25.31 -9.48 -23.02
C ARG A 15 24.69 -8.13 -23.32
N GLY A 16 23.57 -7.85 -22.67
CA GLY A 16 22.81 -6.62 -22.87
C GLY A 16 22.05 -6.14 -21.64
N ALA A 17 22.45 -6.55 -20.43
CA ALA A 17 22.16 -5.74 -19.25
C ALA A 17 23.40 -4.88 -19.01
N LEU A 18 23.51 -3.75 -19.72
CA LEU A 18 24.25 -2.63 -19.16
C LEU A 18 23.46 -2.23 -17.91
N ALA A 19 23.87 -2.77 -16.77
CA ALA A 19 23.38 -2.36 -15.47
C ALA A 19 23.82 -0.90 -15.24
N ILE A 20 23.11 0.05 -15.84
CA ILE A 20 23.27 1.46 -15.50
C ILE A 20 22.44 1.66 -14.24
N ASN A 21 23.07 1.40 -13.10
CA ASN A 21 22.56 1.86 -11.82
C ASN A 21 22.29 3.36 -11.92
N PHE A 22 21.20 3.84 -11.30
CA PHE A 22 20.98 5.28 -11.23
C PHE A 22 22.20 5.95 -10.56
N PRO A 23 22.57 7.19 -10.93
CA PRO A 23 23.76 7.83 -10.38
C PRO A 23 23.84 7.82 -8.84
N TYR A 24 22.69 7.96 -8.17
CA TYR A 24 22.60 7.92 -6.71
C TYR A 24 22.96 6.56 -6.09
N GLU A 25 22.94 5.48 -6.86
CA GLU A 25 23.32 4.13 -6.42
C GLU A 25 24.81 3.86 -6.55
N ALA A 26 25.54 4.70 -7.29
CA ALA A 26 27.00 4.65 -7.34
C ALA A 26 27.64 5.26 -6.07
N ILE A 27 26.94 6.17 -5.40
CA ILE A 27 27.38 6.80 -4.15
C ILE A 27 27.01 5.89 -2.98
N LYS A 28 28.00 5.19 -2.45
CA LYS A 28 27.89 4.17 -1.39
C LYS A 28 28.80 4.51 -0.22
N LEU A 29 28.54 3.91 0.95
CA LEU A 29 29.49 3.97 2.07
C LEU A 29 30.84 3.37 1.65
N THR A 30 31.92 4.04 2.03
CA THR A 30 33.30 3.60 1.80
C THR A 30 33.95 3.07 3.08
N GLU A 31 35.13 2.45 2.96
CA GLU A 31 35.94 2.07 4.12
C GLU A 31 36.37 3.32 4.92
N ASP A 32 36.74 4.42 4.26
CA ASP A 32 37.06 5.70 4.91
C ASP A 32 35.90 6.25 5.76
N ASP A 33 34.65 6.12 5.30
CA ASP A 33 33.48 6.54 6.07
C ASP A 33 33.36 5.72 7.37
N ILE A 34 33.65 4.43 7.28
CA ILE A 34 33.57 3.48 8.39
C ILE A 34 34.72 3.68 9.38
N ASP A 35 35.94 3.91 8.90
CA ASP A 35 37.11 4.16 9.74
C ASP A 35 36.93 5.46 10.56
N LYS A 36 36.32 6.48 9.94
CA LYS A 36 35.96 7.73 10.63
C LYS A 36 34.85 7.51 11.64
N PHE A 37 33.88 6.64 11.34
CA PHE A 37 32.76 6.37 12.25
C PHE A 37 32.36 4.89 12.27
N PRO A 38 32.97 4.08 13.17
CA PRO A 38 32.72 2.63 13.24
C PRO A 38 31.28 2.21 13.53
N ALA A 39 30.42 3.14 13.97
CA ALA A 39 28.98 2.91 14.08
C ALA A 39 28.32 2.60 12.72
N LEU A 40 28.99 2.85 11.60
CA LEU A 40 28.52 2.57 10.24
C LEU A 40 29.02 1.23 9.68
N ASN A 41 29.76 0.44 10.46
CA ASN A 41 30.25 -0.87 10.05
C ASN A 41 29.12 -1.74 9.48
N PHE A 42 29.37 -2.40 8.35
CA PHE A 42 28.50 -3.45 7.81
C PHE A 42 28.47 -4.67 8.73
N ALA A 43 27.37 -5.42 8.72
CA ALA A 43 27.32 -6.66 9.49
C ALA A 43 28.11 -7.78 8.77
N VAL A 44 28.62 -8.73 9.56
CA VAL A 44 29.20 -9.98 9.06
C VAL A 44 28.08 -11.02 9.02
N ALA A 45 27.90 -11.71 7.89
CA ALA A 45 26.89 -12.75 7.77
C ALA A 45 27.12 -13.87 8.80
N ASN A 46 26.05 -14.40 9.39
CA ASN A 46 26.04 -15.46 10.41
C ASN A 46 26.57 -15.09 11.82
N SER A 47 26.80 -13.82 12.13
CA SER A 47 26.92 -13.40 13.52
C SER A 47 25.52 -13.23 14.13
N GLU A 48 24.88 -14.33 14.51
CA GLU A 48 23.70 -14.24 15.39
C GLU A 48 24.12 -13.54 16.67
N PRO A 49 23.47 -12.42 17.06
CA PRO A 49 23.73 -11.84 18.36
C PRO A 49 23.37 -12.86 19.44
N ALA A 50 24.32 -13.20 20.30
CA ALA A 50 24.06 -13.89 21.56
C ALA A 50 23.16 -12.96 22.40
N GLU A 51 21.84 -13.17 22.30
CA GLU A 51 20.76 -12.37 22.88
C GLU A 51 20.95 -10.85 22.76
N GLY A 52 20.53 -10.28 21.63
CA GLY A 52 20.47 -8.82 21.47
C GLY A 52 19.54 -8.14 22.51
N PRO A 53 19.64 -6.81 22.67
CA PRO A 53 18.93 -6.07 23.70
C PRO A 53 17.42 -6.32 23.71
N LYS A 54 16.83 -6.33 24.91
CA LYS A 54 15.40 -6.57 25.13
C LYS A 54 14.51 -5.54 24.42
N CYS A 55 14.93 -4.28 24.38
CA CYS A 55 14.21 -3.19 23.74
C CYS A 55 15.15 -2.34 22.89
N LYS A 56 14.59 -1.68 21.87
CA LYS A 56 15.29 -0.62 21.13
C LYS A 56 15.51 0.60 22.05
N SER A 57 16.55 1.38 21.81
CA SER A 57 16.80 2.62 22.54
C SER A 57 15.69 3.65 22.26
N LEU A 58 15.44 4.54 23.21
CA LEU A 58 14.38 5.56 23.15
C LEU A 58 14.96 6.88 23.64
N PRO A 59 14.59 8.06 23.09
CA PRO A 59 15.08 9.34 23.58
C PRO A 59 14.97 9.45 25.11
N GLY A 60 16.09 9.78 25.76
CA GLY A 60 16.21 9.88 27.22
C GLY A 60 16.61 8.58 27.94
N SER A 61 16.69 7.43 27.25
CA SER A 61 17.23 6.21 27.84
C SER A 61 18.77 6.23 27.88
N PRO A 62 19.43 5.53 28.82
CA PRO A 62 20.90 5.52 28.94
C PRO A 62 21.63 4.99 27.70
N ASP A 63 20.95 4.16 26.90
CA ASP A 63 21.42 3.56 25.65
C ASP A 63 21.06 4.39 24.40
N TRP A 64 20.47 5.58 24.56
CA TRP A 64 20.24 6.51 23.45
C TRP A 64 21.55 7.17 23.01
N PRO A 65 21.83 7.27 21.70
CA PRO A 65 23.05 7.93 21.22
C PRO A 65 23.15 9.37 21.71
N ILE A 66 24.36 9.77 22.09
CA ILE A 66 24.62 11.15 22.55
C ILE A 66 24.67 12.12 21.37
N GLU A 67 24.51 13.43 21.63
CA GLU A 67 24.48 14.45 20.59
C GLU A 67 25.74 14.45 19.68
N ALA A 68 26.92 14.13 20.23
CA ALA A 68 28.14 14.01 19.44
C ALA A 68 28.06 12.87 18.41
N GLU A 69 27.42 11.74 18.75
CA GLU A 69 27.23 10.62 17.83
C GLU A 69 26.16 10.94 16.77
N TRP A 70 25.11 11.70 17.13
CA TRP A 70 24.14 12.22 16.15
C TRP A 70 24.78 13.22 15.20
N SER A 71 25.66 14.09 15.70
CA SER A 71 26.42 15.03 14.87
C SER A 71 27.32 14.28 13.90
N GLN A 72 28.10 13.30 14.38
CA GLN A 72 28.98 12.50 13.54
C GLN A 72 28.20 11.66 12.52
N PHE A 73 27.00 11.15 12.90
CA PHE A 73 26.11 10.50 11.96
C PHE A 73 25.62 11.47 10.87
N ASN A 74 25.26 12.70 11.23
CA ASN A 74 24.87 13.71 10.26
C ASN A 74 26.02 14.09 9.31
N ASP A 75 27.25 14.18 9.82
CA ASP A 75 28.44 14.44 8.99
C ASP A 75 28.65 13.31 7.98
N SER A 76 28.47 12.06 8.40
CA SER A 76 28.55 10.89 7.49
C SER A 76 27.43 10.85 6.43
N LEU A 77 26.33 11.55 6.70
CA LEU A 77 25.17 11.73 5.82
C LEU A 77 25.26 13.04 5.00
N GLU A 78 26.37 13.78 5.10
CA GLU A 78 26.57 15.03 4.37
C GLU A 78 25.45 16.06 4.65
N GLY A 79 24.97 16.10 5.90
CA GLY A 79 23.91 17.01 6.34
C GLY A 79 22.49 16.52 6.08
N ALA A 80 22.30 15.28 5.61
CA ALA A 80 20.98 14.75 5.27
C ALA A 80 20.14 14.28 6.49
N LEU A 81 20.65 14.38 7.72
CA LEU A 81 19.89 14.06 8.92
C LEU A 81 19.00 15.25 9.34
N LEU A 82 17.70 14.99 9.42
CA LEU A 82 16.70 15.96 9.85
C LEU A 82 16.20 15.60 11.26
N LYS A 83 15.89 16.63 12.04
CA LYS A 83 15.09 16.55 13.28
C LYS A 83 13.80 17.34 13.05
N PRO A 84 12.82 16.76 12.33
CA PRO A 84 11.69 17.53 11.81
C PRO A 84 10.73 17.96 12.93
N SER A 85 10.16 19.16 12.80
CA SER A 85 9.04 19.59 13.62
C SER A 85 7.73 18.99 13.11
N LEU A 86 6.81 18.69 14.03
CA LEU A 86 5.49 18.21 13.65
C LEU A 86 4.65 19.38 13.13
N GLN A 87 4.14 19.27 11.91
CA GLN A 87 3.46 20.39 11.25
C GLN A 87 2.20 20.86 12.02
N ALA A 88 1.52 19.96 12.72
CA ALA A 88 0.38 20.27 13.57
C ALA A 88 0.75 21.03 14.84
N SER A 89 2.02 21.13 15.23
CA SER A 89 2.45 21.89 16.42
C SER A 89 2.14 23.38 16.31
N SER A 90 1.90 23.89 15.09
CA SER A 90 1.45 25.27 14.88
C SER A 90 0.04 25.55 15.39
N CYS A 91 -0.76 24.51 15.63
CA CYS A 91 -2.11 24.64 16.19
C CYS A 91 -2.13 24.71 17.72
N TYR A 92 -1.03 24.35 18.39
CA TYR A 92 -0.97 24.24 19.85
C TYR A 92 -0.39 25.50 20.47
N PRO A 93 -0.87 25.95 21.64
CA PRO A 93 -0.25 27.04 22.38
C PRO A 93 1.23 26.74 22.66
N GLY A 94 2.10 27.71 22.39
CA GLY A 94 3.54 27.56 22.66
C GLY A 94 4.42 28.26 21.63
N PRO A 95 5.75 28.01 21.67
CA PRO A 95 6.72 28.71 20.83
C PRO A 95 6.53 28.48 19.32
N THR A 96 5.91 27.37 18.93
CA THR A 96 5.66 27.04 17.51
C THR A 96 4.28 27.47 17.03
N PHE A 97 3.44 28.06 17.89
CA PHE A 97 2.09 28.47 17.54
C PHE A 97 2.10 29.46 16.38
N ASP A 98 1.35 29.15 15.33
CA ASP A 98 1.17 30.00 14.16
C ASP A 98 -0.23 29.75 13.61
N SER A 99 -1.12 30.73 13.77
CA SER A 99 -2.52 30.62 13.39
C SER A 99 -2.71 30.50 11.87
N ALA A 100 -1.85 31.13 11.06
CA ALA A 100 -1.93 31.04 9.61
C ALA A 100 -1.48 29.65 9.13
N LYS A 101 -0.38 29.14 9.70
CA LYS A 101 0.10 27.78 9.43
C LYS A 101 -0.88 26.72 9.94
N CYS A 102 -1.45 26.89 11.13
CA CYS A 102 -2.49 26.00 11.63
C CYS A 102 -3.68 25.94 10.67
N ASN A 103 -4.20 27.11 10.26
CA ASN A 103 -5.29 27.19 9.28
C ASN A 103 -4.95 26.50 7.95
N PHE A 104 -3.71 26.57 7.49
CA PHE A 104 -3.24 25.85 6.31
C PHE A 104 -3.21 24.32 6.52
N VAL A 105 -2.67 23.85 7.64
CA VAL A 105 -2.54 22.43 7.96
C VAL A 105 -3.92 21.77 8.15
N ILE A 106 -4.89 22.46 8.74
CA ILE A 106 -6.25 21.94 8.97
C ILE A 106 -7.19 22.05 7.75
N SER A 107 -6.74 22.57 6.60
CA SER A 107 -7.58 22.82 5.43
C SER A 107 -7.32 21.84 4.28
N PRO A 108 -8.05 20.70 4.18
CA PRO A 108 -8.04 19.85 3.00
C PRO A 108 -8.75 20.52 1.80
N PRO A 109 -8.46 20.13 0.55
CA PRO A 109 -7.40 19.22 0.07
C PRO A 109 -6.19 19.93 -0.56
N GLY A 110 -6.09 21.26 -0.48
CA GLY A 110 -5.03 22.04 -1.15
C GLY A 110 -3.60 21.79 -0.62
N ASN A 111 -3.46 21.07 0.48
CA ASN A 111 -2.20 20.81 1.20
C ASN A 111 -1.72 19.34 1.10
N THR A 112 -2.34 18.48 0.29
CA THR A 112 -1.92 17.07 0.14
C THR A 112 -0.43 16.93 -0.19
N ARG A 113 0.08 17.70 -1.15
CA ARG A 113 1.50 17.67 -1.55
C ARG A 113 2.41 18.10 -0.39
N PHE A 114 2.01 19.10 0.39
CA PHE A 114 2.75 19.55 1.57
C PHE A 114 2.97 18.42 2.58
N PHE A 115 1.96 17.59 2.84
CA PHE A 115 2.11 16.46 3.78
C PHE A 115 2.95 15.31 3.24
N LEU A 116 2.92 15.07 1.93
CA LEU A 116 3.74 14.04 1.28
C LEU A 116 5.23 14.42 1.30
N ASP A 117 5.50 15.70 1.08
CA ASP A 117 6.84 16.29 1.04
C ASP A 117 7.35 16.70 2.44
N ASP A 118 6.59 16.37 3.50
CA ASP A 118 7.01 16.57 4.89
C ASP A 118 7.70 15.31 5.43
N ALA A 119 8.85 15.50 6.09
CA ALA A 119 9.70 14.41 6.56
C ALA A 119 9.07 13.59 7.69
N ALA A 120 8.22 14.19 8.54
CA ALA A 120 7.62 13.53 9.69
C ALA A 120 6.22 12.96 9.41
N THR A 121 5.43 13.65 8.59
CA THR A 121 4.00 13.39 8.43
C THR A 121 3.72 12.01 7.83
N THR A 122 2.70 11.34 8.37
CA THR A 122 1.99 10.21 7.78
C THR A 122 0.53 10.58 7.54
N LEU A 123 -0.09 9.93 6.55
CA LEU A 123 -1.47 10.20 6.14
C LEU A 123 -2.50 9.46 7.00
N THR A 124 -2.06 8.62 7.92
CA THR A 124 -2.85 7.99 8.97
C THR A 124 -2.15 8.24 10.30
N GLN A 125 -2.82 8.96 11.20
CA GLN A 125 -2.20 9.55 12.39
C GLN A 125 -2.54 8.82 13.68
N TRP A 126 -3.68 8.11 13.73
CA TRP A 126 -4.07 7.35 14.92
C TRP A 126 -2.99 6.40 15.46
N PRO A 127 -2.15 5.72 14.65
CA PRO A 127 -1.11 4.85 15.19
C PRO A 127 -0.01 5.66 15.91
N ALA A 128 0.08 6.97 15.68
CA ALA A 128 1.00 7.85 16.38
C ALA A 128 0.53 8.23 17.80
N GLY A 129 -0.65 7.78 18.23
CA GLY A 129 -1.21 8.00 19.58
C GLY A 129 -1.93 9.34 19.74
N ASP A 130 -2.43 9.94 18.65
CA ASP A 130 -3.13 11.24 18.65
C ASP A 130 -2.39 12.37 19.39
N THR A 131 -1.05 12.30 19.43
CA THR A 131 -0.23 13.20 20.28
C THR A 131 0.00 14.59 19.71
N CYS A 132 -0.31 14.80 18.43
CA CYS A 132 -0.15 16.10 17.78
C CYS A 132 -1.08 16.18 16.55
N VAL A 133 -2.36 16.36 16.81
CA VAL A 133 -3.41 16.33 15.79
C VAL A 133 -3.63 17.73 15.22
N ALA A 134 -3.79 17.80 13.90
CA ALA A 134 -4.17 19.03 13.24
C ALA A 134 -5.65 19.36 13.54
N SER A 135 -5.90 20.26 14.51
CA SER A 135 -7.25 20.67 14.94
C SER A 135 -7.32 22.18 15.16
N ARG A 136 -8.53 22.76 15.05
CA ARG A 136 -8.82 24.15 15.44
C ARG A 136 -8.82 24.35 16.95
N ASP A 137 -9.11 23.29 17.68
CA ASP A 137 -9.20 23.28 19.14
C ASP A 137 -8.47 22.06 19.68
N PRO A 138 -7.13 22.01 19.55
CA PRO A 138 -6.36 20.89 20.04
C PRO A 138 -6.37 20.86 21.57
N GLN A 139 -6.53 19.66 22.13
CA GLN A 139 -6.45 19.43 23.57
C GLN A 139 -5.03 19.01 23.96
N GLY A 140 -4.58 19.46 25.14
CA GLY A 140 -3.26 19.12 25.68
C GLY A 140 -2.09 19.73 24.90
N ASP A 141 -0.93 19.05 24.95
CA ASP A 141 0.31 19.47 24.29
C ASP A 141 0.59 18.64 23.03
N CYS A 142 1.19 19.25 22.01
CA CYS A 142 1.73 18.51 20.86
C CYS A 142 3.04 17.83 21.26
N THR A 143 3.04 16.50 21.30
CA THR A 143 4.25 15.71 21.59
C THR A 143 4.61 14.77 20.43
N GLN A 144 5.86 14.28 20.45
CA GLN A 144 6.42 13.45 19.38
C GLN A 144 5.62 12.17 19.10
N GLY A 145 5.04 11.54 20.13
CA GLY A 145 4.28 10.29 20.01
C GLY A 145 4.97 9.24 19.16
N GLY A 146 4.23 8.67 18.21
CA GLY A 146 4.75 7.68 17.26
C GLY A 146 5.50 8.26 16.05
N PHE A 147 5.67 9.57 15.92
CA PHE A 147 6.45 10.14 14.82
C PHE A 147 7.96 9.92 15.03
N PRO A 148 8.75 9.74 13.96
CA PRO A 148 10.19 9.49 14.08
C PRO A 148 10.92 10.69 14.68
N THR A 149 11.90 10.44 15.55
CA THR A 149 12.72 11.50 16.19
C THR A 149 13.69 12.12 15.20
N TYR A 150 14.29 11.28 14.34
CA TYR A 150 15.19 11.71 13.28
C TYR A 150 14.74 11.14 11.94
N VAL A 151 15.02 11.84 10.85
CA VAL A 151 14.71 11.40 9.49
C VAL A 151 15.94 11.57 8.62
N VAL A 152 16.34 10.52 7.91
CA VAL A 152 17.38 10.60 6.88
C VAL A 152 16.72 10.95 5.55
N ASN A 153 17.04 12.13 5.02
CA ASN A 153 16.61 12.56 3.69
C ASN A 153 17.42 11.84 2.62
N VAL A 154 16.89 10.75 2.08
CA VAL A 154 17.65 9.88 1.17
C VAL A 154 17.69 10.46 -0.24
N THR A 155 18.91 10.75 -0.68
CA THR A 155 19.22 11.12 -2.08
C THR A 155 20.29 10.21 -2.70
N THR A 156 20.94 9.35 -1.90
CA THR A 156 21.99 8.41 -2.31
C THR A 156 21.85 7.07 -1.59
N VAL A 157 22.46 6.01 -2.15
CA VAL A 157 22.54 4.71 -1.46
C VAL A 157 23.36 4.80 -0.17
N LYS A 158 24.42 5.61 -0.15
CA LYS A 158 25.21 5.89 1.06
C LYS A 158 24.32 6.28 2.24
N HIS A 159 23.33 7.15 2.04
CA HIS A 159 22.41 7.57 3.12
C HIS A 159 21.61 6.39 3.68
N VAL A 160 21.13 5.50 2.81
CA VAL A 160 20.39 4.30 3.21
C VAL A 160 21.29 3.35 3.99
N GLN A 161 22.51 3.09 3.50
CA GLN A 161 23.45 2.17 4.15
C GLN A 161 23.88 2.71 5.52
N ALA A 162 24.19 4.01 5.62
CA ALA A 162 24.53 4.66 6.87
C ALA A 162 23.38 4.57 7.88
N GLY A 163 22.14 4.86 7.45
CA GLY A 163 20.96 4.72 8.31
C GLY A 163 20.72 3.31 8.83
N VAL A 164 20.82 2.30 7.96
CA VAL A 164 20.67 0.89 8.35
C VAL A 164 21.76 0.47 9.34
N ASN A 165 23.02 0.77 9.03
CA ASN A 165 24.14 0.37 9.87
C ASN A 165 24.13 1.09 11.22
N PHE A 166 23.90 2.41 11.23
CA PHE A 166 23.80 3.18 12.46
C PHE A 166 22.66 2.67 13.36
N ALA A 167 21.45 2.48 12.81
CA ALA A 167 20.32 2.01 13.60
C ALA A 167 20.57 0.62 14.19
N ARG A 168 21.14 -0.31 13.41
CA ARG A 168 21.51 -1.65 13.90
C ARG A 168 22.57 -1.55 15.01
N ASN A 169 23.67 -0.85 14.75
CA ASN A 169 24.83 -0.84 15.64
C ASN A 169 24.61 0.02 16.89
N LYS A 170 23.67 0.96 16.88
CA LYS A 170 23.25 1.78 18.03
C LYS A 170 21.93 1.35 18.67
N ASN A 171 21.38 0.20 18.25
CA ASN A 171 20.11 -0.33 18.75
C ASN A 171 18.93 0.66 18.66
N VAL A 172 18.95 1.57 17.69
CA VAL A 172 17.86 2.52 17.46
C VAL A 172 16.80 1.84 16.59
N ARG A 173 15.52 2.09 16.86
CA ARG A 173 14.44 1.61 16.00
C ARG A 173 14.57 2.24 14.61
N LEU A 174 14.56 1.43 13.55
CA LEU A 174 14.53 1.90 12.17
C LEU A 174 13.10 1.83 11.62
N VAL A 175 12.66 2.91 10.96
CA VAL A 175 11.40 2.99 10.24
C VAL A 175 11.69 3.34 8.78
N ILE A 176 10.85 2.89 7.85
CA ILE A 176 10.99 3.22 6.42
C ILE A 176 9.74 3.98 6.01
N LYS A 177 9.93 5.18 5.46
CA LYS A 177 8.83 6.00 4.91
C LYS A 177 9.11 6.31 3.46
N ASN A 178 8.12 6.05 2.62
CA ASN A 178 8.06 6.62 1.27
C ASN A 178 7.12 7.84 1.32
N THR A 179 5.83 7.62 1.07
CA THR A 179 4.80 8.67 1.02
C THR A 179 4.05 8.87 2.34
N GLY A 180 4.16 7.93 3.29
CA GLY A 180 3.37 7.96 4.53
C GLY A 180 1.91 7.51 4.39
N HIS A 181 1.52 6.87 3.27
CA HIS A 181 0.18 6.34 3.00
C HIS A 181 -0.27 5.17 3.89
N ASP A 182 0.63 4.60 4.69
CA ASP A 182 0.34 3.35 5.39
C ASP A 182 -0.80 3.49 6.41
N PHE A 183 -1.86 2.69 6.26
CA PHE A 183 -3.04 2.73 7.12
C PHE A 183 -2.88 1.97 8.46
N GLY A 184 -1.79 1.19 8.61
CA GLY A 184 -1.55 0.30 9.74
C GLY A 184 -0.39 0.71 10.65
N GLY A 185 0.22 1.88 10.43
CA GLY A 185 1.33 2.40 11.24
C GLY A 185 2.71 1.82 10.90
N ARG A 186 2.89 1.16 9.74
CA ARG A 186 4.16 0.51 9.33
C ARG A 186 5.24 1.47 8.84
N SER A 187 4.92 2.75 8.68
CA SER A 187 5.86 3.81 8.27
C SER A 187 6.08 4.87 9.36
N LEU A 188 5.84 4.53 10.63
CA LEU A 188 6.09 5.39 11.79
C LEU A 188 6.52 4.56 13.01
N GLY A 189 7.00 5.23 14.05
CA GLY A 189 7.48 4.61 15.28
C GLY A 189 8.18 5.57 16.24
N ALA A 190 7.80 5.54 17.51
CA ALA A 190 8.45 6.36 18.54
C ALA A 190 9.94 6.05 18.67
N GLY A 191 10.73 7.11 18.92
CA GLY A 191 12.19 7.02 19.11
C GLY A 191 12.94 6.44 17.94
N SER A 192 12.39 6.52 16.73
CA SER A 192 13.00 5.92 15.54
C SER A 192 13.80 6.91 14.71
N ILE A 193 14.69 6.34 13.89
CA ILE A 193 15.20 6.99 12.69
C ILE A 193 14.34 6.51 11.51
N SER A 194 13.73 7.44 10.79
CA SER A 194 13.02 7.16 9.54
C SER A 194 13.95 7.30 8.34
N ILE A 195 14.03 6.27 7.51
CA ILE A 195 14.69 6.33 6.21
C ILE A 195 13.66 6.78 5.18
N TRP A 196 13.77 8.02 4.73
CA TRP A 196 12.78 8.66 3.88
C TRP A 196 13.18 8.58 2.40
N THR A 197 12.62 7.60 1.68
CA THR A 197 12.99 7.28 0.29
C THR A 197 12.31 8.15 -0.76
N HIS A 198 11.48 9.10 -0.33
CA HIS A 198 10.63 9.94 -1.18
C HIS A 198 11.41 10.65 -2.29
N HIS A 199 12.64 11.09 -2.04
CA HIS A 199 13.42 11.86 -3.02
C HIS A 199 14.17 11.01 -4.07
N LEU A 200 14.08 9.68 -4.00
CA LEU A 200 14.59 8.79 -5.05
C LEU A 200 13.63 8.76 -6.25
N LYS A 201 13.63 9.84 -7.05
CA LYS A 201 12.63 10.12 -8.12
C LYS A 201 13.09 9.81 -9.54
N SER A 202 14.25 9.17 -9.74
CA SER A 202 14.77 8.88 -11.09
C SER A 202 13.86 7.94 -11.88
N PHE A 203 13.86 8.09 -13.21
CA PHE A 203 13.08 7.29 -14.14
C PHE A 203 13.90 7.03 -15.40
N GLU A 204 13.77 5.83 -15.95
CA GLU A 204 14.33 5.45 -17.25
C GLU A 204 13.33 4.54 -17.97
N PHE A 205 13.08 4.83 -19.25
CA PHE A 205 12.35 3.93 -20.13
C PHE A 205 13.34 3.06 -20.90
N VAL A 206 13.11 1.74 -20.88
CA VAL A 206 13.93 0.74 -21.55
C VAL A 206 13.07 0.05 -22.62
N PRO A 207 13.19 0.43 -23.91
CA PRO A 207 12.32 -0.08 -24.97
C PRO A 207 12.41 -1.60 -25.16
N GLU A 208 13.57 -2.18 -24.90
CA GLU A 208 13.82 -3.61 -24.98
C GLU A 208 14.64 -4.04 -23.77
N PHE A 209 14.02 -4.83 -22.91
CA PHE A 209 14.63 -5.40 -21.72
C PHE A 209 14.44 -6.92 -21.76
N ALA A 210 15.51 -7.66 -21.47
CA ALA A 210 15.49 -9.11 -21.44
C ALA A 210 16.07 -9.62 -20.12
N VAL A 211 15.32 -10.50 -19.45
CA VAL A 211 15.79 -11.29 -18.30
C VAL A 211 14.98 -12.57 -18.28
N GLY A 212 15.65 -13.73 -18.18
CA GLY A 212 14.99 -15.04 -18.18
C GLY A 212 14.02 -15.23 -19.34
N GLU A 213 12.74 -15.48 -19.04
CA GLU A 213 11.69 -15.65 -20.06
C GLU A 213 11.04 -14.33 -20.51
N TYR A 214 11.37 -13.19 -19.87
CA TYR A 214 10.83 -11.89 -20.26
C TYR A 214 11.66 -11.26 -21.37
N THR A 215 10.99 -10.81 -22.42
CA THR A 215 11.53 -9.88 -23.41
C THR A 215 10.43 -8.89 -23.76
N GLY A 216 10.69 -7.59 -23.58
CA GLY A 216 9.72 -6.55 -23.87
C GLY A 216 10.11 -5.20 -23.28
N MET A 217 9.19 -4.23 -23.35
CA MET A 217 9.40 -2.90 -22.78
C MET A 217 9.49 -2.97 -21.25
N ALA A 218 10.34 -2.15 -20.66
CA ALA A 218 10.42 -2.00 -19.22
C ALA A 218 10.63 -0.53 -18.84
N VAL A 219 10.41 -0.23 -17.57
CA VAL A 219 10.85 1.01 -16.95
C VAL A 219 11.69 0.69 -15.73
N ARG A 220 12.68 1.51 -15.47
CA ARG A 220 13.37 1.56 -14.18
C ARG A 220 12.89 2.81 -13.45
N ILE A 221 12.50 2.65 -12.20
CA ILE A 221 12.00 3.76 -11.37
C ILE A 221 12.70 3.76 -10.02
N GLY A 222 13.00 4.95 -9.50
CA GLY A 222 13.45 5.11 -8.13
C GLY A 222 12.33 4.81 -7.13
N ALA A 223 12.69 4.39 -5.92
CA ALA A 223 11.73 3.96 -4.91
C ALA A 223 10.71 5.04 -4.51
N GLY A 224 11.09 6.32 -4.66
CA GLY A 224 10.27 7.47 -4.31
C GLY A 224 9.21 7.83 -5.35
N VAL A 225 9.26 7.28 -6.58
CA VAL A 225 8.32 7.64 -7.65
C VAL A 225 6.87 7.31 -7.24
N GLU A 226 6.00 8.32 -7.33
CA GLU A 226 4.57 8.23 -7.07
C GLU A 226 3.77 7.97 -8.36
N ALA A 227 2.54 7.46 -8.23
CA ALA A 227 1.70 7.14 -9.38
C ALA A 227 1.48 8.33 -10.33
N SER A 228 1.28 9.55 -9.80
CA SER A 228 1.12 10.77 -10.59
C SER A 228 2.35 11.12 -11.43
N GLU A 229 3.54 10.91 -10.89
CA GLU A 229 4.80 11.10 -11.61
C GLU A 229 4.96 10.02 -12.68
N LEU A 230 4.65 8.77 -12.35
CA LEU A 230 4.68 7.66 -13.30
C LEU A 230 3.70 7.88 -14.47
N PHE A 231 2.50 8.39 -14.21
CA PHE A 231 1.54 8.76 -15.25
C PHE A 231 2.09 9.84 -16.20
N ASN A 232 2.84 10.83 -15.69
CA ASN A 232 3.50 11.81 -16.54
C ASN A 232 4.59 11.17 -17.40
N TYR A 233 5.36 10.23 -16.87
CA TYR A 233 6.35 9.49 -17.65
C TYR A 233 5.72 8.59 -18.71
N MET A 234 4.62 7.89 -18.39
CA MET A 234 3.83 7.12 -19.36
C MET A 234 3.40 7.97 -20.56
N ALA A 235 2.86 9.17 -20.30
CA ALA A 235 2.45 10.09 -21.36
C ALA A 235 3.64 10.60 -22.20
N ARG A 236 4.79 10.88 -21.59
CA ARG A 236 6.00 11.35 -22.29
C ARG A 236 6.60 10.30 -23.21
N HIS A 237 6.61 9.04 -22.78
CA HIS A 237 7.23 7.94 -23.51
C HIS A 237 6.22 7.14 -24.36
N ASN A 238 4.94 7.52 -24.33
CA ASN A 238 3.85 6.82 -25.02
C ASN A 238 3.80 5.32 -24.66
N ILE A 239 3.81 5.03 -23.36
CA ILE A 239 3.80 3.67 -22.79
C ILE A 239 2.74 3.55 -21.69
N THR A 240 2.49 2.33 -21.24
CA THR A 240 1.66 2.02 -20.07
C THR A 240 2.46 1.18 -19.08
N VAL A 241 2.35 1.49 -17.79
CA VAL A 241 2.93 0.71 -16.69
C VAL A 241 1.84 0.50 -15.66
N VAL A 242 1.68 -0.71 -15.10
CA VAL A 242 0.67 -0.94 -14.06
C VAL A 242 1.01 -0.07 -12.84
N ALA A 243 0.05 0.76 -12.42
CA ALA A 243 0.22 1.71 -11.33
C ALA A 243 -0.87 1.57 -10.24
N PRO A 244 -0.60 2.11 -9.03
CA PRO A 244 -1.61 2.24 -7.99
C PRO A 244 -2.86 3.01 -8.44
N GLY A 245 -4.00 2.72 -7.80
CA GLY A 245 -5.24 3.48 -8.04
C GLY A 245 -5.18 4.93 -7.55
N GLY A 246 -4.48 5.18 -6.43
CA GLY A 246 -4.30 6.53 -5.85
C GLY A 246 -3.08 7.24 -6.43
N SER A 247 -3.23 8.51 -6.82
CA SER A 247 -2.21 9.28 -7.54
C SER A 247 -0.96 9.63 -6.73
N THR A 248 -1.03 9.56 -5.39
CA THR A 248 0.07 9.90 -4.48
C THR A 248 0.65 8.67 -3.78
N VAL A 249 0.27 7.46 -4.21
CA VAL A 249 0.85 6.22 -3.68
C VAL A 249 2.22 6.01 -4.33
N GLY A 250 3.22 5.68 -3.50
CA GLY A 250 4.57 5.38 -3.94
C GLY A 250 4.63 4.04 -4.66
N VAL A 251 4.98 4.06 -5.96
CA VAL A 251 5.01 2.88 -6.82
C VAL A 251 6.10 1.92 -6.37
N GLY A 252 7.31 2.41 -6.06
CA GLY A 252 8.46 1.61 -5.62
C GLY A 252 8.50 1.30 -4.11
N GLY A 253 7.36 1.39 -3.42
CA GLY A 253 7.26 1.15 -1.97
C GLY A 253 6.32 0.00 -1.58
N GLY A 254 5.58 0.20 -0.49
CA GLY A 254 4.67 -0.81 0.07
C GLY A 254 3.55 -1.27 -0.89
N TRP A 255 3.26 -0.55 -1.97
CA TRP A 255 2.21 -0.95 -2.92
C TRP A 255 2.52 -2.29 -3.60
N PHE A 256 3.63 -2.42 -4.32
CA PHE A 256 3.97 -3.69 -4.98
C PHE A 256 4.46 -4.75 -3.99
N ALA A 257 5.05 -4.34 -2.86
CA ALA A 257 5.67 -5.25 -1.91
C ALA A 257 4.70 -6.25 -1.27
N VAL A 258 3.39 -6.05 -1.42
CA VAL A 258 2.32 -6.90 -0.86
C VAL A 258 1.25 -7.28 -1.89
N GLY A 259 1.57 -7.12 -3.17
CA GLY A 259 0.64 -7.30 -4.29
C GLY A 259 0.53 -6.02 -5.11
N GLY A 260 -0.33 -5.10 -4.68
CA GLY A 260 -0.55 -3.82 -5.37
C GLY A 260 -1.57 -3.95 -6.50
N HIS A 261 -2.81 -3.55 -6.24
CA HIS A 261 -3.85 -3.50 -7.26
C HIS A 261 -3.97 -2.10 -7.88
N GLY A 262 -4.63 -2.04 -9.04
CA GLY A 262 -4.87 -0.85 -9.84
C GLY A 262 -5.78 -1.16 -11.03
N ALA A 263 -6.01 -0.17 -11.90
CA ALA A 263 -6.99 -0.30 -12.98
C ALA A 263 -6.68 -1.41 -14.01
N LEU A 264 -5.42 -1.79 -14.13
CA LEU A 264 -4.95 -2.79 -15.09
C LEU A 264 -4.73 -4.16 -14.45
N THR A 265 -5.12 -4.36 -13.18
CA THR A 265 -4.82 -5.60 -12.47
C THR A 265 -5.46 -6.84 -13.08
N SER A 266 -6.70 -6.73 -13.59
CA SER A 266 -7.37 -7.82 -14.30
C SER A 266 -6.82 -8.07 -15.71
N LEU A 267 -5.95 -7.19 -16.23
CA LEU A 267 -5.38 -7.31 -17.59
C LEU A 267 -3.90 -7.72 -17.58
N HIS A 268 -3.11 -7.19 -16.64
CA HIS A 268 -1.66 -7.37 -16.57
C HIS A 268 -1.17 -7.97 -15.25
N GLY A 269 -2.05 -8.19 -14.27
CA GLY A 269 -1.69 -8.73 -12.95
C GLY A 269 -1.40 -7.65 -11.91
N LEU A 270 -0.97 -8.08 -10.73
CA LEU A 270 -0.64 -7.19 -9.61
C LEU A 270 0.66 -6.40 -9.89
N GLY A 271 0.91 -5.35 -9.11
CA GLY A 271 2.18 -4.62 -9.10
C GLY A 271 3.39 -5.51 -8.86
N ALA A 272 3.27 -6.45 -7.92
CA ALA A 272 4.26 -7.50 -7.63
C ALA A 272 4.59 -8.38 -8.85
N ASP A 273 3.62 -8.57 -9.75
CA ASP A 273 3.77 -9.41 -10.96
C ASP A 273 4.56 -8.69 -12.07
N GLN A 274 4.68 -7.37 -11.96
CA GLN A 274 5.38 -6.52 -12.94
C GLN A 274 6.87 -6.42 -12.68
N VAL A 275 7.35 -6.78 -11.49
CA VAL A 275 8.73 -6.52 -11.09
C VAL A 275 9.68 -7.53 -11.71
N LEU A 276 10.75 -7.03 -12.33
CA LEU A 276 11.77 -7.80 -13.05
C LEU A 276 13.13 -7.81 -12.33
N SER A 277 13.46 -6.76 -11.59
CA SER A 277 14.69 -6.64 -10.79
C SER A 277 14.53 -5.54 -9.74
N ILE A 278 15.17 -5.68 -8.58
CA ILE A 278 15.08 -4.75 -7.44
C ILE A 278 16.47 -4.44 -6.92
N GLN A 279 16.79 -3.14 -6.77
CA GLN A 279 17.96 -2.69 -6.02
C GLN A 279 17.55 -2.44 -4.57
N VAL A 280 18.17 -3.13 -3.62
CA VAL A 280 17.75 -3.13 -2.21
C VAL A 280 18.95 -3.10 -1.26
N VAL A 281 18.85 -2.29 -0.21
CA VAL A 281 19.81 -2.33 0.91
C VAL A 281 19.29 -3.29 1.97
N THR A 282 20.05 -4.34 2.25
CA THR A 282 19.70 -5.42 3.20
C THR A 282 20.07 -5.07 4.65
N ALA A 283 19.66 -5.90 5.60
CA ALA A 283 19.82 -5.62 7.04
C ALA A 283 21.28 -5.60 7.51
N ASP A 284 22.18 -6.20 6.72
CA ASP A 284 23.64 -6.13 6.88
C ASP A 284 24.26 -4.83 6.32
N GLY A 285 23.45 -3.97 5.70
CA GLY A 285 23.80 -2.67 5.13
C GLY A 285 24.22 -2.72 3.66
N ARG A 286 24.27 -3.88 3.01
CA ARG A 286 24.79 -3.98 1.63
C ARG A 286 23.71 -3.66 0.59
N LEU A 287 24.08 -2.92 -0.46
CA LEU A 287 23.25 -2.80 -1.66
C LEU A 287 23.41 -4.06 -2.51
N VAL A 288 22.31 -4.78 -2.75
CA VAL A 288 22.26 -5.97 -3.58
C VAL A 288 21.19 -5.84 -4.66
N THR A 289 21.38 -6.60 -5.74
CA THR A 289 20.36 -6.84 -6.77
C THR A 289 19.58 -8.09 -6.40
N ALA A 290 18.26 -7.99 -6.42
CA ALA A 290 17.34 -9.11 -6.30
C ALA A 290 16.55 -9.28 -7.61
N ASP A 291 16.75 -10.39 -8.29
CA ASP A 291 16.12 -10.73 -9.57
C ASP A 291 15.91 -12.27 -9.66
N PRO A 292 15.36 -12.82 -10.76
CA PRO A 292 15.10 -14.25 -10.91
C PRO A 292 16.33 -15.18 -10.86
N PHE A 293 17.55 -14.65 -10.87
CA PHE A 293 18.80 -15.43 -10.88
C PHE A 293 19.82 -14.96 -9.83
N THR A 294 19.55 -13.84 -9.16
CA THR A 294 20.43 -13.22 -8.16
C THR A 294 19.62 -12.88 -6.92
N ASN A 295 20.00 -13.41 -5.75
CA ASN A 295 19.22 -13.27 -4.51
C ASN A 295 17.72 -13.65 -4.70
N GLU A 296 17.48 -14.81 -5.30
CA GLU A 296 16.13 -15.30 -5.70
C GLU A 296 15.14 -15.36 -4.53
N ASP A 297 15.63 -15.73 -3.35
CA ASP A 297 14.88 -15.73 -2.09
C ASP A 297 14.38 -14.32 -1.73
N LEU A 298 15.26 -13.32 -1.81
CA LEU A 298 14.93 -11.92 -1.55
C LEU A 298 14.01 -11.37 -2.64
N PHE A 299 14.23 -11.76 -3.90
CA PHE A 299 13.38 -11.38 -5.03
C PHE A 299 11.96 -11.94 -4.89
N PHE A 300 11.81 -13.18 -4.42
CA PHE A 300 10.52 -13.76 -4.05
C PHE A 300 9.87 -12.96 -2.91
N ALA A 301 10.60 -12.73 -1.82
CA ALA A 301 10.09 -12.11 -0.60
C ALA A 301 9.64 -10.65 -0.78
N LEU A 302 10.40 -9.85 -1.54
CA LEU A 302 10.08 -8.45 -1.82
C LEU A 302 8.85 -8.27 -2.74
N ARG A 303 8.38 -9.31 -3.41
CA ARG A 303 7.22 -9.28 -4.32
C ARG A 303 6.02 -9.99 -3.70
N GLY A 304 5.48 -9.43 -2.61
CA GLY A 304 4.27 -9.93 -1.96
C GLY A 304 4.43 -10.27 -0.47
N GLY A 305 5.66 -10.36 0.03
CA GLY A 305 5.96 -10.75 1.41
C GLY A 305 5.97 -9.63 2.45
N GLY A 306 5.65 -8.39 2.08
CA GLY A 306 5.65 -7.26 3.01
C GLY A 306 6.67 -6.18 2.68
N GLY A 307 6.25 -4.91 2.73
CA GLY A 307 7.16 -3.78 2.86
C GLY A 307 7.78 -3.73 4.26
N SER A 308 8.89 -2.99 4.40
CA SER A 308 9.55 -2.71 5.70
C SER A 308 10.04 -3.93 6.49
N THR A 309 10.28 -5.08 5.84
CA THR A 309 10.74 -6.30 6.54
C THR A 309 12.00 -6.95 5.96
N TYR A 310 12.26 -6.89 4.65
CA TYR A 310 13.43 -7.55 4.05
C TYR A 310 14.58 -6.61 3.67
N GLY A 311 14.31 -5.31 3.53
CA GLY A 311 15.29 -4.34 3.04
C GLY A 311 14.65 -3.02 2.62
N ILE A 312 15.51 -2.07 2.25
CA ILE A 312 15.10 -0.75 1.76
C ILE A 312 15.31 -0.71 0.26
N VAL A 313 14.21 -0.72 -0.50
CA VAL A 313 14.23 -0.60 -1.96
C VAL A 313 14.72 0.78 -2.36
N THR A 314 15.61 0.83 -3.35
CA THR A 314 16.21 2.07 -3.88
C THR A 314 15.79 2.30 -5.33
N SER A 315 15.65 1.24 -6.13
CA SER A 315 14.99 1.28 -7.44
C SER A 315 14.41 -0.08 -7.81
N VAL A 316 13.51 -0.08 -8.78
CA VAL A 316 12.87 -1.29 -9.32
C VAL A 316 12.77 -1.20 -10.84
N VAL A 317 12.98 -2.33 -11.51
CA VAL A 317 12.66 -2.50 -12.94
C VAL A 317 11.31 -3.18 -13.05
N MET A 318 10.39 -2.58 -13.80
CA MET A 318 9.02 -3.05 -13.99
C MET A 318 8.69 -3.21 -15.47
N LYS A 319 7.81 -4.17 -15.79
CA LYS A 319 7.23 -4.34 -17.13
C LYS A 319 6.52 -3.05 -17.59
N ALA A 320 6.63 -2.77 -18.89
CA ALA A 320 5.89 -1.72 -19.57
C ALA A 320 5.21 -2.28 -20.82
N TYR A 321 4.18 -1.59 -21.29
CA TYR A 321 3.26 -2.02 -22.33
C TYR A 321 3.00 -0.89 -23.32
N PRO A 322 2.49 -1.20 -24.54
CA PRO A 322 1.97 -0.18 -25.44
C PRO A 322 0.88 0.66 -24.75
N PRO A 323 0.64 1.90 -25.19
CA PRO A 323 -0.33 2.79 -24.57
C PRO A 323 -1.74 2.20 -24.69
N ILE A 324 -2.50 2.23 -23.60
CA ILE A 324 -3.88 1.72 -23.55
C ILE A 324 -4.86 2.83 -23.18
N ASN A 325 -6.03 2.84 -23.83
CA ASN A 325 -7.13 3.74 -23.45
C ASN A 325 -8.06 3.07 -22.43
N MET A 326 -8.66 3.91 -21.60
CA MET A 326 -9.59 3.54 -20.55
C MET A 326 -10.94 4.21 -20.82
N THR A 327 -11.99 3.40 -20.90
CA THR A 327 -13.37 3.88 -20.91
C THR A 327 -14.02 3.54 -19.58
N SER A 328 -14.68 4.54 -19.00
CA SER A 328 -15.32 4.42 -17.69
C SER A 328 -16.81 4.70 -17.77
N THR A 329 -17.58 4.02 -16.92
CA THR A 329 -18.99 4.32 -16.67
C THR A 329 -19.27 4.29 -15.18
N SER A 330 -20.33 4.97 -14.76
CA SER A 330 -20.73 5.05 -13.35
C SER A 330 -22.21 4.72 -13.19
N LEU A 331 -22.55 4.16 -12.04
CA LEU A 331 -23.90 3.77 -11.67
C LEU A 331 -24.13 4.12 -10.20
N ASN A 332 -25.34 4.59 -9.88
CA ASN A 332 -25.76 4.87 -8.50
C ASN A 332 -27.25 4.60 -8.29
N PHE A 333 -27.59 4.17 -7.08
CA PHE A 333 -28.96 4.11 -6.57
C PHE A 333 -28.93 4.24 -5.04
N ASN A 334 -30.05 4.61 -4.44
CA ASN A 334 -30.13 4.94 -3.02
C ASN A 334 -31.42 4.43 -2.39
N LEU A 335 -31.32 3.78 -1.24
CA LEU A 335 -32.47 3.48 -0.38
C LEU A 335 -32.82 4.74 0.42
N VAL A 336 -34.04 5.24 0.31
CA VAL A 336 -34.52 6.45 1.00
C VAL A 336 -35.78 6.17 1.79
N ARG A 337 -35.99 6.96 2.83
CA ARG A 337 -37.25 6.97 3.60
C ARG A 337 -38.07 8.17 3.16
N ILE A 338 -39.31 7.94 2.74
CA ILE A 338 -40.25 9.01 2.43
C ILE A 338 -40.91 9.47 3.75
N PRO A 339 -40.86 10.77 4.09
CA PRO A 339 -41.63 11.31 5.20
C PRO A 339 -43.15 11.11 4.98
N PRO A 340 -43.94 10.88 6.04
CA PRO A 340 -45.39 10.87 5.93
C PRO A 340 -45.87 12.17 5.25
N ASN A 341 -46.76 12.06 4.25
CA ASN A 341 -47.35 13.16 3.48
C ASN A 341 -46.44 13.89 2.47
N SER A 342 -45.28 13.34 2.11
CA SER A 342 -44.50 13.87 0.98
C SER A 342 -45.13 13.48 -0.36
N SER A 343 -45.42 14.48 -1.21
CA SER A 343 -45.91 14.29 -2.59
C SER A 343 -44.82 14.51 -3.65
N THR A 344 -43.58 14.82 -3.23
CA THR A 344 -42.47 15.08 -4.15
C THR A 344 -42.10 13.81 -4.91
N PRO A 345 -42.10 13.84 -6.27
CA PRO A 345 -41.63 12.72 -7.07
C PRO A 345 -40.18 12.38 -6.71
N LEU A 346 -39.91 11.10 -6.46
CA LEU A 346 -38.55 10.65 -6.19
C LEU A 346 -37.74 10.54 -7.50
N PRO A 347 -36.42 10.84 -7.45
CA PRO A 347 -35.53 10.54 -8.56
C PRO A 347 -35.57 9.06 -8.95
N PRO A 348 -35.36 8.68 -10.22
CA PRO A 348 -35.34 7.27 -10.66
C PRO A 348 -34.32 6.38 -9.93
N THR A 349 -33.29 6.99 -9.33
CA THR A 349 -32.26 6.30 -8.53
C THR A 349 -32.71 5.98 -7.11
N SER A 350 -33.89 6.44 -6.68
CA SER A 350 -34.39 6.29 -5.32
C SER A 350 -35.28 5.05 -5.18
N ILE A 351 -34.92 4.21 -4.22
CA ILE A 351 -35.61 2.98 -3.84
C ILE A 351 -36.21 3.20 -2.44
N THR A 352 -37.42 2.70 -2.19
CA THR A 352 -38.06 2.74 -0.86
C THR A 352 -38.16 1.37 -0.20
N ASP A 353 -38.11 0.30 -1.00
CA ASP A 353 -38.11 -1.08 -0.52
C ASP A 353 -36.65 -1.55 -0.30
N PRO A 354 -36.26 -1.87 0.95
CA PRO A 354 -34.93 -2.39 1.25
C PRO A 354 -34.58 -3.66 0.46
N GLU A 355 -35.55 -4.53 0.16
CA GLU A 355 -35.28 -5.77 -0.57
C GLU A 355 -34.93 -5.50 -2.03
N ILE A 356 -35.56 -4.51 -2.68
CA ILE A 356 -35.20 -4.08 -4.04
C ILE A 356 -33.78 -3.50 -4.06
N PHE A 357 -33.38 -2.74 -3.03
CA PHE A 357 -32.01 -2.22 -2.92
C PHE A 357 -30.99 -3.36 -2.87
N TRP A 358 -31.20 -4.35 -2.01
CA TRP A 358 -30.29 -5.48 -1.87
C TRP A 358 -30.32 -6.41 -3.08
N GLN A 359 -31.48 -6.60 -3.72
CA GLN A 359 -31.59 -7.33 -4.98
C GLN A 359 -30.80 -6.63 -6.10
N ALA A 360 -30.89 -5.30 -6.22
CA ALA A 360 -30.09 -4.53 -7.17
C ALA A 360 -28.58 -4.68 -6.90
N PHE A 361 -28.16 -4.60 -5.63
CA PHE A 361 -26.75 -4.83 -5.28
C PHE A 361 -26.28 -6.26 -5.62
N ASN A 362 -27.13 -7.27 -5.42
CA ASN A 362 -26.81 -8.65 -5.77
C ASN A 362 -26.66 -8.84 -7.29
N LEU A 363 -27.57 -8.25 -8.09
CA LEU A 363 -27.48 -8.25 -9.55
C LEU A 363 -26.19 -7.58 -10.04
N TYR A 364 -25.89 -6.40 -9.51
CA TYR A 364 -24.62 -5.71 -9.79
C TYR A 364 -23.42 -6.59 -9.41
N SER A 365 -23.45 -7.20 -8.22
CA SER A 365 -22.35 -8.02 -7.72
C SER A 365 -22.08 -9.19 -8.66
N ARG A 366 -23.10 -9.96 -9.09
CA ARG A 366 -22.94 -11.01 -10.10
C ARG A 366 -22.43 -10.46 -11.43
N PHE A 367 -22.97 -9.35 -11.89
CA PHE A 367 -22.56 -8.74 -13.15
C PHE A 367 -21.09 -8.29 -13.12
N SER A 368 -20.57 -7.84 -11.97
CA SER A 368 -19.19 -7.37 -11.84
C SER A 368 -18.16 -8.44 -12.21
N GLU A 369 -18.45 -9.73 -12.06
CA GLU A 369 -17.55 -10.80 -12.53
C GLU A 369 -17.33 -10.73 -14.05
N LYS A 370 -18.36 -10.34 -14.82
CA LYS A 370 -18.23 -10.14 -16.27
C LYS A 370 -17.25 -9.01 -16.59
N VAL A 371 -17.33 -7.90 -15.84
CA VAL A 371 -16.39 -6.76 -15.97
C VAL A 371 -14.97 -7.21 -15.65
N VAL A 372 -14.80 -7.96 -14.57
CA VAL A 372 -13.49 -8.51 -14.17
C VAL A 372 -12.91 -9.42 -15.26
N ASN A 373 -13.74 -10.32 -15.81
CA ASN A 373 -13.32 -11.28 -16.82
C ASN A 373 -13.01 -10.63 -18.18
N SER A 374 -13.48 -9.40 -18.45
CA SER A 374 -13.09 -8.63 -19.64
C SER A 374 -11.79 -7.82 -19.46
N GLY A 375 -11.10 -7.99 -18.33
CA GLY A 375 -9.90 -7.22 -17.98
C GLY A 375 -10.19 -5.89 -17.30
N GLY A 376 -11.45 -5.62 -16.96
CA GLY A 376 -11.88 -4.41 -16.26
C GLY A 376 -11.72 -4.48 -14.74
N ILE A 377 -12.02 -3.34 -14.11
CA ILE A 377 -12.09 -3.16 -12.65
C ILE A 377 -13.34 -2.36 -12.29
N CYS A 378 -13.87 -2.58 -11.10
CA CYS A 378 -14.88 -1.70 -10.52
C CYS A 378 -14.40 -1.13 -9.18
N PHE A 379 -14.91 0.05 -8.82
CA PHE A 379 -14.79 0.64 -7.49
C PHE A 379 -16.20 0.95 -7.02
N ASN A 380 -16.68 0.25 -6.01
CA ASN A 380 -18.04 0.42 -5.49
C ASN A 380 -18.06 0.71 -4.00
N TYR A 381 -19.13 1.36 -3.55
CA TYR A 381 -19.34 1.68 -2.16
C TYR A 381 -20.81 1.48 -1.80
N ILE A 382 -21.06 1.01 -0.58
CA ILE A 382 -22.33 1.21 0.10
C ILE A 382 -22.09 2.07 1.34
N ARG A 383 -22.73 3.25 1.41
CA ARG A 383 -22.60 4.17 2.55
C ARG A 383 -23.92 4.33 3.30
N PRO A 384 -23.97 3.96 4.59
CA PRO A 384 -25.09 4.30 5.47
C PRO A 384 -25.31 5.81 5.54
N GLN A 385 -26.58 6.24 5.54
CA GLN A 385 -26.99 7.65 5.66
C GLN A 385 -27.77 7.91 6.97
N GLY A 386 -27.87 6.90 7.85
CA GLY A 386 -28.73 6.92 9.04
C GLY A 386 -30.14 6.38 8.76
N ASN A 387 -30.92 6.09 9.81
CA ASN A 387 -32.30 5.58 9.71
C ASN A 387 -32.47 4.38 8.76
N ASN A 388 -31.48 3.49 8.70
CA ASN A 388 -31.44 2.32 7.82
C ASN A 388 -31.59 2.67 6.31
N THR A 389 -31.02 3.80 5.89
CA THR A 389 -30.96 4.23 4.49
C THR A 389 -29.52 4.18 3.97
N PHE A 390 -29.34 3.94 2.67
CA PHE A 390 -28.03 3.63 2.07
C PHE A 390 -27.89 4.28 0.70
N THR A 391 -26.66 4.64 0.34
CA THR A 391 -26.30 4.93 -1.05
C THR A 391 -25.42 3.82 -1.59
N PHE A 392 -25.67 3.37 -2.82
CA PHE A 392 -24.75 2.56 -3.60
C PHE A 392 -24.19 3.42 -4.74
N THR A 393 -22.86 3.43 -4.87
CA THR A 393 -22.18 4.04 -6.02
C THR A 393 -21.14 3.10 -6.57
N THR A 394 -20.94 3.12 -7.89
CA THR A 394 -19.84 2.41 -8.53
C THR A 394 -19.31 3.12 -9.76
N SER A 395 -18.01 2.96 -10.01
CA SER A 395 -17.37 3.24 -11.28
C SER A 395 -16.76 1.95 -11.83
N SER A 396 -17.05 1.63 -13.09
CA SER A 396 -16.45 0.50 -13.82
C SER A 396 -15.53 1.03 -14.92
N GLN A 397 -14.33 0.47 -15.03
CA GLN A 397 -13.30 0.90 -15.97
C GLN A 397 -12.89 -0.28 -16.87
N PHE A 398 -12.80 -0.02 -18.17
CA PHE A 398 -12.53 -1.03 -19.19
C PHE A 398 -11.33 -0.63 -20.02
N ALA A 399 -10.33 -1.51 -20.06
CA ALA A 399 -9.09 -1.32 -20.79
C ALA A 399 -9.24 -1.75 -22.25
N GLY A 400 -8.96 -0.82 -23.18
CA GLY A 400 -9.00 -1.08 -24.63
C GLY A 400 -10.39 -1.13 -25.27
N LEU A 401 -11.48 -1.11 -24.49
CA LEU A 401 -12.84 -1.03 -25.06
C LEU A 401 -13.21 0.40 -25.41
N VAL A 402 -13.87 0.58 -26.56
CA VAL A 402 -14.39 1.90 -26.98
C VAL A 402 -15.77 2.18 -26.33
N PRO A 403 -16.21 3.46 -26.24
CA PRO A 403 -17.47 3.85 -25.63
C PRO A 403 -18.69 3.00 -26.03
N SER A 404 -18.92 2.77 -27.33
CA SER A 404 -20.07 2.00 -27.81
C SER A 404 -20.06 0.54 -27.33
N GLN A 405 -18.89 -0.08 -27.24
CA GLN A 405 -18.72 -1.44 -26.72
C GLN A 405 -19.05 -1.50 -25.24
N VAL A 406 -18.61 -0.51 -24.44
CA VAL A 406 -18.94 -0.44 -23.00
C VAL A 406 -20.44 -0.24 -22.79
N VAL A 407 -21.09 0.63 -23.58
CA VAL A 407 -22.54 0.83 -23.52
C VAL A 407 -23.28 -0.48 -23.79
N GLN A 408 -22.90 -1.22 -24.85
CA GLN A 408 -23.50 -2.52 -25.17
C GLN A 408 -23.22 -3.56 -24.07
N PHE A 409 -22.00 -3.60 -23.55
CA PHE A 409 -21.57 -4.52 -22.51
C PHE A 409 -22.40 -4.36 -21.23
N MET A 410 -22.67 -3.12 -20.83
CA MET A 410 -23.39 -2.80 -19.59
C MET A 410 -24.91 -2.95 -19.70
N GLN A 411 -25.47 -2.96 -20.92
CA GLN A 411 -26.92 -2.95 -21.14
C GLN A 411 -27.67 -4.06 -20.38
N PRO A 412 -27.22 -5.33 -20.34
CA PRO A 412 -27.93 -6.38 -19.63
C PRO A 412 -28.13 -6.10 -18.14
N LEU A 413 -27.18 -5.40 -17.49
CA LEU A 413 -27.34 -5.02 -16.07
C LEU A 413 -28.50 -4.03 -15.87
N TYR A 414 -28.64 -3.06 -16.78
CA TYR A 414 -29.75 -2.10 -16.73
C TYR A 414 -31.09 -2.77 -17.04
N ASP A 415 -31.11 -3.72 -17.97
CA ASP A 415 -32.31 -4.51 -18.27
C ASP A 415 -32.75 -5.34 -17.05
N ASP A 416 -31.79 -5.91 -16.30
CA ASP A 416 -32.05 -6.62 -15.06
C ASP A 416 -32.58 -5.70 -13.94
N PHE A 417 -32.06 -4.48 -13.82
CA PHE A 417 -32.60 -3.49 -12.88
C PHE A 417 -34.04 -3.09 -13.21
N ASN A 418 -34.34 -2.84 -14.48
CA ASN A 418 -35.68 -2.49 -14.92
C ASN A 418 -36.68 -3.62 -14.61
N ARG A 419 -36.26 -4.88 -14.70
CA ARG A 419 -37.09 -6.05 -14.39
C ARG A 419 -37.52 -6.12 -12.91
N ILE A 420 -36.70 -5.59 -12.00
CA ILE A 420 -37.00 -5.54 -10.56
C ILE A 420 -37.62 -4.21 -10.14
N GLY A 421 -38.01 -3.35 -11.10
CA GLY A 421 -38.65 -2.06 -10.83
C GLY A 421 -37.69 -0.90 -10.58
N LEU A 422 -36.38 -1.09 -10.76
CA LEU A 422 -35.37 -0.03 -10.69
C LEU A 422 -35.12 0.55 -12.09
N ASN A 423 -35.93 1.54 -12.47
CA ASN A 423 -36.01 2.13 -13.81
C ASN A 423 -34.81 3.02 -14.18
N LEU A 424 -33.61 2.42 -14.30
CA LEU A 424 -32.38 3.11 -14.63
C LEU A 424 -32.09 3.08 -16.13
N THR A 425 -31.59 4.20 -16.65
CA THR A 425 -31.18 4.32 -18.06
C THR A 425 -29.67 4.18 -18.19
N ASN A 426 -29.25 3.27 -19.08
CA ASN A 426 -27.84 3.09 -19.43
C ASN A 426 -27.29 4.34 -20.15
N PRO A 427 -26.24 5.00 -19.65
CA PRO A 427 -25.65 6.16 -20.32
C PRO A 427 -25.15 5.80 -21.72
N ARG A 428 -25.50 6.61 -22.73
CA ARG A 428 -25.08 6.37 -24.12
C ARG A 428 -23.79 7.11 -24.51
N SER A 429 -23.48 8.19 -23.79
CA SER A 429 -22.31 9.02 -24.04
C SER A 429 -21.25 8.77 -22.98
N LEU A 430 -20.19 8.05 -23.35
CA LEU A 430 -19.03 7.78 -22.48
C LEU A 430 -17.77 8.39 -23.08
N THR A 431 -16.78 8.68 -22.23
CA THR A 431 -15.47 9.17 -22.64
C THR A 431 -14.43 8.06 -22.57
N SER A 432 -13.44 8.14 -23.46
CA SER A 432 -12.27 7.28 -23.46
C SER A 432 -11.03 8.16 -23.38
N SER A 433 -10.11 7.82 -22.49
CA SER A 433 -8.87 8.60 -22.28
C SER A 433 -7.68 7.65 -22.17
N PRO A 434 -6.47 8.06 -22.56
CA PRO A 434 -5.26 7.29 -22.29
C PRO A 434 -5.15 6.95 -20.79
N TYR A 435 -4.72 5.73 -20.47
CA TYR A 435 -4.42 5.36 -19.10
C TYR A 435 -3.32 6.27 -18.55
N GLY A 436 -3.51 6.77 -17.33
CA GLY A 436 -2.63 7.78 -16.75
C GLY A 436 -2.82 9.19 -17.33
N SER A 437 -3.86 9.47 -18.14
CA SER A 437 -4.21 10.85 -18.51
C SER A 437 -4.28 11.74 -17.27
N ARG A 438 -3.67 12.94 -17.33
CA ARG A 438 -3.46 13.86 -16.20
C ARG A 438 -4.65 13.87 -15.24
N ARG A 439 -4.49 13.17 -14.11
CA ARG A 439 -5.37 13.35 -12.95
C ARG A 439 -4.84 14.55 -12.17
N PRO A 440 -5.69 15.44 -11.65
CA PRO A 440 -5.26 16.36 -10.60
C PRO A 440 -4.52 15.55 -9.53
N VAL A 441 -3.51 16.13 -8.90
CA VAL A 441 -2.93 15.53 -7.68
C VAL A 441 -3.97 15.67 -6.57
N SER A 442 -5.02 14.86 -6.64
CA SER A 442 -5.99 14.66 -5.58
C SER A 442 -5.51 13.44 -4.80
N GLY A 443 -4.91 13.67 -3.64
CA GLY A 443 -4.44 12.59 -2.78
C GLY A 443 -5.01 12.72 -1.39
N THR A 444 -4.77 11.69 -0.58
CA THR A 444 -5.22 11.63 0.80
C THR A 444 -4.53 12.72 1.61
N THR A 445 -5.29 13.55 2.31
CA THR A 445 -4.79 14.32 3.45
C THR A 445 -4.78 13.42 4.69
N PRO A 446 -4.05 13.78 5.77
CA PRO A 446 -4.12 13.04 7.02
C PRO A 446 -5.56 12.73 7.43
N ILE A 447 -5.89 11.45 7.49
CA ILE A 447 -7.19 10.92 7.89
C ILE A 447 -7.00 9.58 8.61
N ASN A 448 -7.78 9.37 9.67
CA ASN A 448 -7.71 8.14 10.45
C ASN A 448 -8.66 7.06 9.90
N THR A 449 -8.65 6.86 8.58
CA THR A 449 -9.43 5.78 7.96
C THR A 449 -8.81 4.43 8.29
N ARG A 450 -9.63 3.49 8.76
CA ARG A 450 -9.24 2.11 9.02
C ARG A 450 -9.95 1.16 8.08
N TYR A 451 -9.22 0.17 7.60
CA TYR A 451 -9.70 -0.85 6.66
C TYR A 451 -9.67 -2.23 7.29
N ARG A 452 -10.76 -2.99 7.13
CA ARG A 452 -10.83 -4.43 7.47
C ARG A 452 -11.23 -5.15 6.21
N SER A 453 -10.32 -5.90 5.58
CA SER A 453 -10.56 -6.44 4.25
C SER A 453 -10.60 -7.96 4.17
N ARG A 454 -11.14 -8.47 3.06
CA ARG A 454 -11.06 -9.87 2.62
C ARG A 454 -11.00 -9.95 1.10
N TYR A 455 -10.43 -11.05 0.59
CA TYR A 455 -10.63 -11.46 -0.79
C TYR A 455 -11.99 -12.16 -0.92
N PHE A 456 -12.73 -11.83 -1.96
CA PHE A 456 -13.99 -12.44 -2.30
C PHE A 456 -13.71 -13.42 -3.44
N LEU A 457 -13.82 -14.71 -3.12
CA LEU A 457 -13.36 -15.78 -3.98
C LEU A 457 -14.36 -16.04 -5.11
N ARG A 458 -13.84 -16.38 -6.29
CA ARG A 458 -14.62 -16.68 -7.49
C ARG A 458 -15.66 -17.78 -7.26
N LYS A 459 -15.32 -18.80 -6.47
CA LYS A 459 -16.25 -19.88 -6.13
C LYS A 459 -17.53 -19.35 -5.46
N ASN A 460 -17.43 -18.29 -4.65
CA ASN A 460 -18.58 -17.65 -4.02
C ASN A 460 -19.46 -16.89 -5.02
N TRP A 461 -18.96 -16.60 -6.22
CA TRP A 461 -19.73 -15.99 -7.32
C TRP A 461 -20.33 -17.02 -8.26
N GLN A 462 -19.94 -18.30 -8.15
CA GLN A 462 -20.38 -19.38 -9.03
C GLN A 462 -21.35 -20.34 -8.34
N ASP A 463 -21.37 -20.33 -7.01
CA ASP A 463 -22.27 -21.12 -6.18
C ASP A 463 -23.31 -20.22 -5.51
N ASP A 464 -24.60 -20.55 -5.65
CA ASP A 464 -25.69 -19.71 -5.17
C ASP A 464 -25.79 -19.66 -3.64
N GLU A 465 -25.48 -20.76 -2.94
CA GLU A 465 -25.50 -20.81 -1.49
C GLU A 465 -24.38 -19.95 -0.91
N LEU A 466 -23.16 -20.10 -1.43
CA LEU A 466 -22.00 -19.30 -1.03
C LEU A 466 -22.20 -17.82 -1.38
N PHE A 467 -22.78 -17.51 -2.54
CA PHE A 467 -23.10 -16.14 -2.93
C PHE A 467 -24.07 -15.50 -1.93
N ASN A 468 -25.18 -16.18 -1.63
CA ASN A 468 -26.18 -15.67 -0.70
C ASN A 468 -25.61 -15.50 0.72
N LYS A 469 -24.79 -16.44 1.18
CA LYS A 469 -24.07 -16.32 2.46
C LYS A 469 -23.15 -15.09 2.48
N THR A 470 -22.45 -14.83 1.37
CA THR A 470 -21.54 -13.69 1.21
C THR A 470 -22.29 -12.37 1.20
N MET A 471 -23.37 -12.27 0.42
CA MET A 471 -24.19 -11.06 0.35
C MET A 471 -24.89 -10.75 1.67
N ASN A 472 -25.34 -11.78 2.41
CA ASN A 472 -25.89 -11.62 3.76
C ASN A 472 -24.86 -11.06 4.74
N ALA A 473 -23.60 -11.50 4.67
CA ALA A 473 -22.52 -10.96 5.51
C ALA A 473 -22.26 -9.47 5.21
N ILE A 474 -22.25 -9.08 3.92
CA ILE A 474 -22.14 -7.67 3.51
C ILE A 474 -23.33 -6.87 4.05
N ARG A 475 -24.56 -7.35 3.81
CA ARG A 475 -25.81 -6.69 4.25
C ARG A 475 -25.81 -6.40 5.74
N LYS A 476 -25.55 -7.41 6.57
CA LYS A 476 -25.51 -7.25 8.03
C LYS A 476 -24.47 -6.23 8.48
N SER A 477 -23.33 -6.17 7.80
CA SER A 477 -22.27 -5.20 8.12
C SER A 477 -22.67 -3.77 7.79
N VAL A 478 -23.33 -3.58 6.65
CA VAL A 478 -23.80 -2.26 6.21
C VAL A 478 -24.98 -1.77 7.05
N GLU A 479 -25.94 -2.64 7.36
CA GLU A 479 -27.09 -2.34 8.22
C GLU A 479 -26.65 -2.01 9.66
N ALA A 480 -25.48 -2.49 10.09
CA ALA A 480 -24.85 -2.12 11.36
C ALA A 480 -24.17 -0.74 11.35
N GLY A 481 -24.13 -0.04 10.19
CA GLY A 481 -23.58 1.30 10.07
C GLY A 481 -22.17 1.39 9.48
N TYR A 482 -21.58 0.28 9.03
CA TYR A 482 -20.25 0.30 8.40
C TYR A 482 -20.31 0.60 6.90
N VAL A 483 -19.29 1.30 6.41
CA VAL A 483 -19.13 1.55 4.97
C VAL A 483 -18.54 0.31 4.32
N PHE A 484 -19.23 -0.23 3.32
CA PHE A 484 -18.68 -1.25 2.44
C PHE A 484 -17.96 -0.59 1.27
N HIS A 485 -16.73 -1.02 0.98
CA HIS A 485 -16.01 -0.65 -0.22
C HIS A 485 -15.55 -1.91 -0.96
N GLY A 486 -16.10 -2.15 -2.15
CA GLY A 486 -15.73 -3.28 -3.00
C GLY A 486 -14.91 -2.84 -4.20
N ILE A 487 -13.85 -3.59 -4.50
CA ILE A 487 -13.02 -3.42 -5.68
C ILE A 487 -13.02 -4.71 -6.51
N PRO A 488 -14.06 -4.98 -7.32
CA PRO A 488 -14.08 -6.11 -8.26
C PRO A 488 -12.92 -6.06 -9.25
N HIS A 489 -12.04 -7.06 -9.19
CA HIS A 489 -10.94 -7.32 -10.11
C HIS A 489 -10.43 -8.77 -9.92
N GLY A 490 -9.61 -9.26 -10.84
CA GLY A 490 -9.21 -10.68 -10.84
C GLY A 490 -7.80 -10.90 -11.38
N PRO A 491 -6.76 -10.84 -10.54
CA PRO A 491 -5.37 -11.05 -10.93
C PRO A 491 -5.05 -12.55 -11.03
N LYS A 492 -5.60 -13.22 -12.04
CA LYS A 492 -5.40 -14.66 -12.24
C LYS A 492 -3.91 -14.99 -12.47
N ILE A 493 -3.51 -16.22 -12.11
CA ILE A 493 -2.11 -16.63 -12.19
C ILE A 493 -1.59 -16.66 -13.64
N GLU A 494 -2.46 -16.95 -14.61
CA GLU A 494 -2.11 -16.95 -16.04
C GLU A 494 -1.77 -15.54 -16.53
N ILE A 495 -2.41 -14.52 -15.95
CA ILE A 495 -2.19 -13.11 -16.29
C ILE A 495 -0.87 -12.59 -15.70
N ALA A 496 -0.48 -13.07 -14.50
CA ALA A 496 0.76 -12.68 -13.85
C ALA A 496 2.01 -13.00 -14.71
N GLY A 497 1.94 -14.08 -15.50
CA GLY A 497 2.98 -14.48 -16.42
C GLY A 497 4.34 -14.68 -15.74
N TRP A 498 5.44 -14.66 -16.50
CA TRP A 498 6.79 -14.67 -15.91
C TRP A 498 7.27 -13.23 -15.61
N PRO A 499 7.99 -12.96 -14.51
CA PRO A 499 8.22 -13.84 -13.36
C PRO A 499 7.10 -13.74 -12.31
N GLY A 500 5.96 -13.11 -12.63
CA GLY A 500 4.89 -12.82 -11.68
C GLY A 500 4.17 -14.05 -11.13
N ARG A 501 4.25 -15.19 -11.82
CA ARG A 501 3.69 -16.47 -11.37
C ARG A 501 4.45 -17.09 -10.20
N ASP A 502 5.70 -16.67 -9.97
CA ASP A 502 6.53 -17.10 -8.85
C ASP A 502 6.93 -15.91 -7.99
N ASN A 503 6.04 -15.52 -7.09
CA ASN A 503 6.26 -14.46 -6.12
C ASN A 503 5.47 -14.75 -4.82
N ALA A 504 5.66 -13.91 -3.81
CA ALA A 504 5.16 -14.14 -2.46
C ALA A 504 3.74 -13.63 -2.21
N VAL A 505 3.02 -13.15 -3.23
CA VAL A 505 1.66 -12.62 -3.00
C VAL A 505 0.75 -13.71 -2.45
N ASN A 506 -0.18 -13.34 -1.58
CA ASN A 506 -1.15 -14.29 -1.04
C ASN A 506 -1.85 -15.05 -2.18
N PRO A 507 -1.80 -16.40 -2.23
CA PRO A 507 -2.39 -17.17 -3.33
C PRO A 507 -3.90 -16.96 -3.50
N ALA A 508 -4.60 -16.53 -2.44
CA ALA A 508 -6.03 -16.23 -2.50
C ALA A 508 -6.35 -15.11 -3.52
N TRP A 509 -5.40 -14.19 -3.80
CA TRP A 509 -5.52 -13.21 -4.88
C TRP A 509 -5.86 -13.86 -6.22
N ARG A 510 -5.22 -14.99 -6.53
CA ARG A 510 -5.32 -15.65 -7.85
C ARG A 510 -6.72 -16.21 -8.11
N ASN A 511 -7.47 -16.45 -7.03
CA ASN A 511 -8.83 -16.97 -7.06
C ASN A 511 -9.89 -15.90 -6.74
N ALA A 512 -9.49 -14.65 -6.50
CA ALA A 512 -10.41 -13.57 -6.16
C ALA A 512 -11.15 -13.04 -7.41
N VAL A 513 -12.38 -12.56 -7.18
CA VAL A 513 -13.15 -11.71 -8.10
C VAL A 513 -13.34 -10.29 -7.56
N MET A 514 -13.02 -10.09 -6.29
CA MET A 514 -13.07 -8.80 -5.64
C MET A 514 -12.16 -8.81 -4.42
N HIS A 515 -11.52 -7.68 -4.15
CA HIS A 515 -11.05 -7.33 -2.81
C HIS A 515 -12.03 -6.31 -2.26
N ALA A 516 -12.46 -6.46 -1.00
CA ALA A 516 -13.35 -5.49 -0.38
C ALA A 516 -13.02 -5.27 1.09
N SER A 517 -13.44 -4.13 1.60
CA SER A 517 -13.21 -3.73 2.99
C SER A 517 -14.45 -3.15 3.64
N LEU A 518 -14.55 -3.34 4.95
CA LEU A 518 -15.30 -2.47 5.84
C LEU A 518 -14.41 -1.30 6.26
N MET A 519 -14.93 -0.08 6.09
CA MET A 519 -14.22 1.16 6.40
C MET A 519 -14.86 1.88 7.58
N THR A 520 -14.03 2.38 8.48
CA THR A 520 -14.42 3.37 9.49
C THR A 520 -13.42 4.52 9.47
N VAL A 521 -13.83 5.67 9.99
CA VAL A 521 -12.90 6.73 10.37
C VAL A 521 -12.80 6.68 11.88
N GLN A 522 -11.61 6.40 12.39
CA GLN A 522 -11.35 6.35 13.82
C GLN A 522 -11.42 7.78 14.39
N PRO A 523 -12.30 8.03 15.36
CA PRO A 523 -12.35 9.30 16.07
C PRO A 523 -11.00 9.61 16.72
N ILE A 524 -10.64 10.88 16.74
CA ILE A 524 -9.47 11.38 17.46
C ILE A 524 -9.80 11.42 18.96
N GLY A 525 -8.81 11.07 19.80
CA GLY A 525 -8.89 11.25 21.25
C GLY A 525 -9.67 10.16 21.98
N LEU A 526 -9.87 8.99 21.35
CA LEU A 526 -10.40 7.82 22.04
C LEU A 526 -9.45 7.39 23.16
N THR A 527 -10.02 6.95 24.28
CA THR A 527 -9.27 6.16 25.27
C THR A 527 -8.93 4.78 24.70
N ALA A 528 -7.94 4.09 25.30
CA ALA A 528 -7.60 2.72 24.93
C ALA A 528 -8.82 1.79 24.99
N GLN A 529 -9.64 1.90 26.04
CA GLN A 529 -10.84 1.09 26.23
C GLN A 529 -11.92 1.36 25.16
N GLU A 530 -12.11 2.62 24.76
CA GLU A 530 -13.05 2.96 23.69
C GLU A 530 -12.57 2.43 22.33
N ALA A 531 -11.27 2.55 22.04
CA ALA A 531 -10.67 2.02 20.82
C ALA A 531 -10.77 0.48 20.75
N GLU A 532 -10.52 -0.22 21.86
CA GLU A 532 -10.70 -1.67 21.97
C GLU A 532 -12.16 -2.07 21.74
N LYS A 533 -13.11 -1.32 22.30
CA LYS A 533 -14.54 -1.59 22.13
C LYS A 533 -14.98 -1.39 20.68
N GLU A 534 -14.59 -0.29 20.03
CA GLU A 534 -14.88 -0.04 18.61
C GLU A 534 -14.33 -1.18 17.74
N GLU A 535 -13.10 -1.62 18.02
CA GLU A 535 -12.46 -2.73 17.33
C GLU A 535 -13.23 -4.04 17.54
N ALA A 536 -13.58 -4.37 18.78
CA ALA A 536 -14.34 -5.58 19.10
C ALA A 536 -15.72 -5.60 18.40
N ASP A 537 -16.38 -4.44 18.29
CA ASP A 537 -17.69 -4.33 17.65
C ASP A 537 -17.63 -4.62 16.14
N ILE A 538 -16.67 -4.05 15.40
CA ILE A 538 -16.52 -4.34 13.97
C ILE A 538 -16.05 -5.77 13.71
N GLN A 539 -15.23 -6.35 14.61
CA GLN A 539 -14.75 -7.73 14.47
C GLN A 539 -15.89 -8.77 14.50
N LYS A 540 -17.05 -8.46 15.12
CA LYS A 540 -18.25 -9.30 15.05
C LYS A 540 -18.74 -9.49 13.61
N TYR A 541 -18.66 -8.44 12.79
CA TYR A 541 -19.08 -8.46 11.39
C TYR A 541 -18.00 -9.03 10.47
N MET A 542 -16.73 -8.74 10.75
CA MET A 542 -15.61 -9.40 10.05
C MET A 542 -15.59 -10.90 10.27
N LYS A 543 -16.07 -11.39 11.42
CA LYS A 543 -16.29 -12.82 11.65
C LYS A 543 -17.27 -13.42 10.64
N LEU A 544 -18.38 -12.73 10.34
CA LEU A 544 -19.34 -13.18 9.32
C LEU A 544 -18.69 -13.30 7.93
N TRP A 545 -17.81 -12.36 7.59
CA TRP A 545 -17.06 -12.40 6.33
C TRP A 545 -16.08 -13.57 6.30
N ARG A 546 -15.34 -13.81 7.40
CA ARG A 546 -14.45 -14.97 7.53
C ARG A 546 -15.20 -16.30 7.41
N GLU A 547 -16.35 -16.42 8.06
CA GLU A 547 -17.21 -17.62 8.00
C GLU A 547 -17.85 -17.83 6.61
N ALA A 548 -18.16 -16.76 5.88
CA ALA A 548 -18.63 -16.85 4.49
C ALA A 548 -17.53 -17.27 3.50
N MET A 549 -16.27 -16.99 3.83
CA MET A 549 -15.11 -17.19 2.95
C MET A 549 -13.90 -17.72 3.75
N PRO A 550 -13.94 -18.96 4.28
CA PRO A 550 -12.94 -19.46 5.23
C PRO A 550 -11.55 -19.64 4.59
N GLU A 551 -11.49 -20.03 3.32
CA GLU A 551 -10.24 -20.20 2.56
C GLU A 551 -9.66 -18.88 2.03
N SER A 552 -10.32 -17.76 2.30
CA SER A 552 -9.87 -16.46 1.83
C SER A 552 -8.73 -15.90 2.69
N GLY A 553 -8.05 -14.90 2.16
CA GLY A 553 -7.12 -14.02 2.87
C GLY A 553 -7.64 -12.59 2.91
N ALA A 554 -6.74 -11.65 3.20
CA ALA A 554 -6.99 -10.22 3.16
C ALA A 554 -5.79 -9.45 2.63
N TYR A 555 -6.04 -8.26 2.10
CA TYR A 555 -4.99 -7.41 1.57
C TYR A 555 -4.38 -6.56 2.69
N MET A 556 -3.14 -6.87 3.06
CA MET A 556 -2.50 -6.22 4.21
C MET A 556 -2.28 -4.70 4.08
N ASN A 557 -2.28 -4.13 2.87
CA ASN A 557 -2.20 -2.67 2.75
C ASN A 557 -3.51 -1.99 3.13
N GLU A 558 -4.64 -2.66 2.93
CA GLU A 558 -5.97 -2.19 3.33
C GLU A 558 -6.56 -3.20 4.33
N GLY A 559 -5.72 -3.64 5.27
CA GLY A 559 -6.02 -4.67 6.24
C GLY A 559 -5.96 -4.12 7.67
N ASP A 560 -6.52 -4.88 8.60
CA ASP A 560 -6.54 -4.49 9.99
C ASP A 560 -5.29 -5.00 10.72
N PRO A 561 -4.52 -4.12 11.38
CA PRO A 561 -3.45 -4.57 12.26
C PRO A 561 -3.89 -5.50 13.42
N SER A 562 -5.19 -5.51 13.75
CA SER A 562 -5.80 -6.40 14.74
C SER A 562 -6.39 -7.69 14.13
N GLU A 563 -6.17 -7.97 12.83
CA GLU A 563 -6.70 -9.17 12.19
C GLU A 563 -6.20 -10.44 12.89
N PRO A 564 -7.09 -11.33 13.36
CA PRO A 564 -6.68 -12.59 13.95
C PRO A 564 -6.00 -13.46 12.90
N ASN A 565 -4.97 -14.20 13.31
CA ASN A 565 -4.21 -15.08 12.42
C ASN A 565 -3.69 -14.33 11.17
N TRP A 566 -3.21 -13.10 11.36
CA TRP A 566 -2.73 -12.24 10.27
C TRP A 566 -1.64 -12.90 9.43
N GLN A 567 -0.85 -13.81 10.00
CA GLN A 567 0.18 -14.57 9.30
C GLN A 567 -0.40 -15.33 8.09
N HIS A 568 -1.43 -16.13 8.30
CA HIS A 568 -2.07 -16.85 7.20
C HIS A 568 -3.07 -15.97 6.45
N THR A 569 -3.74 -15.03 7.12
CA THR A 569 -4.69 -14.13 6.45
C THR A 569 -4.00 -13.23 5.42
N PHE A 570 -2.81 -12.69 5.72
CA PHE A 570 -2.08 -11.79 4.82
C PHE A 570 -1.12 -12.52 3.87
N TYR A 571 -0.47 -13.60 4.31
CA TYR A 571 0.57 -14.28 3.51
C TYR A 571 0.18 -15.68 3.02
N GLY A 572 -0.94 -16.23 3.51
CA GLY A 572 -1.42 -17.55 3.14
C GLY A 572 -0.40 -18.65 3.46
N LYS A 573 -0.23 -19.58 2.52
CA LYS A 573 0.74 -20.68 2.64
C LYS A 573 2.21 -20.24 2.52
N HIS A 574 2.47 -18.98 2.16
CA HIS A 574 3.85 -18.49 1.98
C HIS A 574 4.51 -18.04 3.28
N TYR A 575 3.75 -17.91 4.38
CA TYR A 575 4.27 -17.35 5.63
C TYR A 575 5.55 -18.03 6.14
N GLU A 576 5.58 -19.37 6.18
CA GLU A 576 6.74 -20.10 6.71
C GLU A 576 8.01 -19.87 5.85
N ARG A 577 7.90 -19.99 4.52
CA ARG A 577 9.02 -19.70 3.61
C ARG A 577 9.49 -18.26 3.78
N LEU A 578 8.56 -17.32 3.88
CA LEU A 578 8.87 -15.91 4.10
C LEU A 578 9.58 -15.67 5.43
N LEU A 579 9.16 -16.36 6.48
CA LEU A 579 9.76 -16.27 7.80
C LEU A 579 11.18 -16.84 7.83
N ASP A 580 11.45 -17.94 7.12
CA ASP A 580 12.79 -18.48 6.98
C ASP A 580 13.72 -17.50 6.25
N ILE A 581 13.24 -16.87 5.17
CA ILE A 581 13.98 -15.83 4.45
C ILE A 581 14.24 -14.63 5.38
N LYS A 582 13.24 -14.20 6.15
CA LYS A 582 13.38 -13.10 7.11
C LYS A 582 14.47 -13.41 8.14
N ARG A 583 14.48 -14.61 8.71
CA ARG A 583 15.49 -15.04 9.70
C ARG A 583 16.89 -15.08 9.10
N ALA A 584 17.02 -15.57 7.87
CA ALA A 584 18.31 -15.64 7.18
C ALA A 584 18.85 -14.26 6.78
N ARG A 585 17.97 -13.35 6.30
CA ARG A 585 18.36 -12.04 5.75
C ARG A 585 18.42 -10.92 6.78
N ASP A 586 17.71 -11.06 7.91
CA ASP A 586 17.72 -10.10 9.01
C ASP A 586 17.69 -10.79 10.38
N PRO A 587 18.76 -11.52 10.76
CA PRO A 587 18.88 -12.13 12.08
C PRO A 587 18.95 -11.09 13.22
N TRP A 588 19.29 -9.84 12.91
CA TRP A 588 19.42 -8.74 13.88
C TRP A 588 18.07 -8.06 14.22
N SER A 589 16.99 -8.39 13.50
CA SER A 589 15.70 -7.69 13.62
C SER A 589 15.86 -6.17 13.45
N VAL A 590 16.56 -5.75 12.39
CA VAL A 590 16.69 -4.34 12.01
C VAL A 590 15.37 -3.83 11.47
N PHE A 591 14.77 -4.57 10.55
CA PHE A 591 13.53 -4.18 9.90
C PHE A 591 12.35 -4.77 10.66
N TRP A 592 11.51 -3.90 11.19
CA TRP A 592 10.30 -4.29 11.88
C TRP A 592 9.18 -3.33 11.54
N ALA A 593 8.01 -3.88 11.26
CA ALA A 593 6.77 -3.16 11.26
C ALA A 593 5.65 -4.12 11.68
N ARG A 594 4.59 -3.60 12.28
CA ARG A 594 3.47 -4.43 12.75
C ARG A 594 2.85 -5.22 11.60
N THR A 595 2.43 -6.46 11.91
CA THR A 595 1.85 -7.45 10.98
C THR A 595 2.70 -7.77 9.74
N THR A 596 4.00 -7.43 9.77
CA THR A 596 4.97 -7.91 8.79
C THR A 596 5.56 -9.25 9.22
N VAL A 597 6.09 -10.02 8.27
CA VAL A 597 6.68 -11.34 8.55
C VAL A 597 7.77 -11.23 9.63
N GLY A 598 7.66 -12.07 10.66
CA GLY A 598 8.58 -12.10 11.81
C GLY A 598 8.34 -11.01 12.87
N SER A 599 7.31 -10.18 12.72
CA SER A 599 7.00 -9.09 13.66
C SER A 599 6.53 -9.57 15.03
N GLU A 600 6.03 -10.80 15.15
CA GLU A 600 5.48 -11.42 16.36
C GLU A 600 6.48 -11.59 17.51
N LYS A 601 7.78 -11.44 17.25
CA LYS A 601 8.82 -11.47 18.30
C LYS A 601 9.00 -10.14 19.01
N TRP A 602 8.31 -9.09 18.57
CA TRP A 602 8.41 -7.75 19.13
C TRP A 602 7.03 -7.10 19.30
N GLU A 603 6.91 -6.25 20.30
CA GLU A 603 5.72 -5.47 20.61
C GLU A 603 6.08 -4.02 20.93
N VAL A 604 5.13 -3.12 20.68
CA VAL A 604 5.24 -1.73 21.10
C VAL A 604 4.59 -1.60 22.47
N VAL A 605 5.38 -1.28 23.48
CA VAL A 605 4.90 -1.03 24.85
C VAL A 605 4.54 0.45 24.95
N THR A 606 3.25 0.77 24.90
CA THR A 606 2.74 2.13 25.00
C THR A 606 2.39 2.47 26.46
N GLY A 607 2.61 3.72 26.87
CA GLY A 607 2.28 4.17 28.23
C GLY A 607 0.79 4.42 28.46
N ASP A 608 0.04 4.63 27.38
CA ASP A 608 -1.41 4.89 27.38
C ASP A 608 -2.27 3.62 27.22
N GLY A 609 -1.64 2.47 26.96
CA GLY A 609 -2.33 1.22 26.66
C GLY A 609 -3.09 1.22 25.32
N TYR A 610 -2.89 2.22 24.44
CA TYR A 610 -3.63 2.32 23.19
C TYR A 610 -3.38 1.09 22.30
N PRO A 611 -4.43 0.34 21.93
CA PRO A 611 -4.24 -0.87 21.14
C PRO A 611 -3.63 -0.47 19.80
N SER A 612 -2.67 -1.26 19.33
CA SER A 612 -2.08 -1.04 18.00
C SER A 612 -1.22 0.23 17.84
N GLY A 613 -1.00 0.99 18.92
CA GLY A 613 -0.19 2.20 18.91
C GLY A 613 1.28 1.96 18.55
N GLN A 614 1.92 3.00 18.01
CA GLN A 614 3.34 3.05 17.66
C GLN A 614 4.08 4.14 18.44
N ASN A 615 3.40 4.75 19.42
CA ASN A 615 3.85 5.83 20.30
C ASN A 615 4.65 5.34 21.53
N GLY A 616 5.06 4.07 21.53
CA GLY A 616 5.76 3.42 22.63
C GLY A 616 7.11 2.83 22.28
N ARG A 617 7.80 2.26 23.27
CA ARG A 617 9.10 1.60 23.10
C ARG A 617 8.91 0.25 22.41
N LEU A 618 9.75 -0.08 21.43
CA LEU A 618 9.73 -1.38 20.76
C LEU A 618 10.59 -2.39 21.56
N CYS A 619 9.94 -3.42 22.10
CA CYS A 619 10.54 -4.45 22.95
C CYS A 619 10.27 -5.85 22.40
N ARG A 620 11.10 -6.82 22.77
CA ARG A 620 10.83 -8.23 22.48
C ARG A 620 9.61 -8.67 23.29
N THR A 621 8.77 -9.52 22.72
CA THR A 621 7.55 -9.99 23.40
C THR A 621 7.88 -10.74 24.70
N GLY A 622 7.22 -10.37 25.80
CA GLY A 622 7.39 -11.03 27.10
C GLY A 622 8.68 -10.66 27.86
N SER A 623 9.33 -9.55 27.47
CA SER A 623 10.62 -9.09 28.02
C SER A 623 10.57 -8.38 29.36
#